data_AF-A0A9X1V6G1-F1
#
_entry.id   AF-A0A9X1V6G1-F1
#
_cell.length_a   1.000
_cell.length_b   1.000
_cell.length_c   1.000
_cell.angle_alpha   90.00
_cell.angle_beta   90.00
_cell.angle_gamma   90.00
#
_symmetry.space_group_name_H-M   'P 1'
#
loop_
_entity.id
_entity.type
_entity.pdbx_description
1 polymer ?
#
loop_
_entity_poly.entity_id
_entity_poly.type
_entity_poly.pdbx_seq_one_letter_code
_entity_poly.pdbx_strand_id
1 'polypeptide(L)'
;MLVAKDWTFIEKFWLLDLSGTSSLLNSQYATRGIQATDPADLLRAYLLMVQVGQTSITAWVDELRRVPLYAIISGFKPGHTPGVGTFYNLFARFWPLTSSHISGQIKPKRNKKPVKGKKGEKAPTTTPKKVERLVNRLLVRRPAPRALPTDILMSLFREQFVEVSAKLGLIGDVSALSVAGDGTPIRTAAFPRRKRICSCRVQGIQDCTCNRLYSQPDCTIGWDSHRNCHYFGYHLYMFTASDSHADLPLYPRLGPASRHDSVSLVVGIKEFEQY
;
A
#
# COMPACT_ATOMS: atom_id res chain seq x y z
N MET A 1 8.13 -34.55 -8.49
CA MET A 1 7.80 -35.29 -7.25
C MET A 1 7.77 -34.26 -6.13
N LEU A 2 6.66 -34.15 -5.39
CA LEU A 2 6.56 -33.22 -4.26
C LEU A 2 7.42 -33.72 -3.10
N VAL A 3 8.09 -32.81 -2.40
CA VAL A 3 8.87 -33.10 -1.20
C VAL A 3 8.17 -32.54 0.05
N ALA A 4 8.57 -32.97 1.25
CA ALA A 4 7.92 -32.60 2.51
C ALA A 4 7.72 -31.08 2.69
N LYS A 5 8.71 -30.27 2.29
CA LYS A 5 8.62 -28.80 2.32
C LYS A 5 7.52 -28.21 1.43
N ASP A 6 7.16 -28.91 0.35
CA ASP A 6 6.12 -28.45 -0.58
C ASP A 6 4.75 -28.58 0.07
N TRP A 7 4.54 -29.57 0.95
CA TRP A 7 3.26 -29.79 1.63
C TRP A 7 2.91 -28.67 2.60
N THR A 8 3.85 -28.23 3.44
CA THR A 8 3.62 -27.07 4.34
C THR A 8 3.29 -25.80 3.54
N PHE A 9 3.87 -25.64 2.35
CA PHE A 9 3.58 -24.53 1.45
C PHE A 9 2.17 -24.65 0.83
N ILE A 10 1.80 -25.84 0.36
CA ILE A 10 0.48 -26.13 -0.21
C ILE A 10 -0.62 -25.91 0.84
N GLU A 11 -0.46 -26.49 2.04
CA GLU A 11 -1.43 -26.37 3.14
C GLU A 11 -1.71 -24.91 3.50
N LYS A 12 -0.68 -24.07 3.55
CA LYS A 12 -0.85 -22.63 3.81
C LYS A 12 -1.83 -21.96 2.84
N PHE A 13 -1.76 -22.29 1.55
CA PHE A 13 -2.63 -21.69 0.54
C PHE A 13 -4.00 -22.35 0.43
N TRP A 14 -4.12 -23.63 0.82
CA TRP A 14 -5.41 -24.29 0.95
C TRP A 14 -6.22 -23.80 2.14
N LEU A 15 -5.57 -23.48 3.25
CA LEU A 15 -6.21 -22.90 4.44
C LEU A 15 -6.50 -21.40 4.28
N LEU A 16 -5.94 -20.75 3.25
CA LEU A 16 -6.15 -19.35 2.96
C LEU A 16 -7.47 -19.14 2.21
N ASP A 17 -8.53 -18.88 2.96
CA ASP A 17 -9.82 -18.45 2.42
C ASP A 17 -9.75 -16.96 2.00
N LEU A 18 -10.01 -16.72 0.73
CA LEU A 18 -10.06 -15.39 0.11
C LEU A 18 -11.40 -15.14 -0.58
N SER A 19 -12.40 -15.99 -0.35
CA SER A 19 -13.71 -15.93 -1.01
C SER A 19 -14.41 -14.58 -0.81
N GLY A 20 -14.17 -13.90 0.31
CA GLY A 20 -14.69 -12.56 0.57
C GLY A 20 -14.19 -11.50 -0.41
N THR A 21 -13.04 -11.74 -1.08
CA THR A 21 -12.54 -10.87 -2.16
C THR A 21 -13.56 -10.72 -3.29
N SER A 22 -14.25 -11.81 -3.64
CA SER A 22 -15.22 -11.85 -4.74
C SER A 22 -16.48 -11.10 -4.38
N SER A 23 -16.96 -11.24 -3.14
CA SER A 23 -18.07 -10.46 -2.61
C SER A 23 -17.74 -8.96 -2.57
N LEU A 24 -16.55 -8.60 -2.08
CA LEU A 24 -16.11 -7.20 -1.95
C LEU A 24 -16.00 -6.49 -3.30
N LEU A 25 -15.47 -7.19 -4.31
CA LEU A 25 -15.26 -6.60 -5.64
C LEU A 25 -16.45 -6.79 -6.59
N ASN A 26 -17.52 -7.47 -6.19
CA ASN A 26 -18.63 -7.84 -7.06
C ASN A 26 -19.20 -6.64 -7.85
N SER A 27 -19.36 -5.49 -7.17
CA SER A 27 -19.88 -4.25 -7.78
C SER A 27 -18.97 -3.64 -8.86
N GLN A 28 -17.70 -4.05 -8.91
CA GLN A 28 -16.73 -3.58 -9.90
C GLN A 28 -16.75 -4.44 -11.18
N TYR A 29 -17.31 -5.65 -11.13
CA TYR A 29 -17.38 -6.55 -12.28
C TYR A 29 -18.67 -6.35 -13.08
N ALA A 30 -18.58 -6.55 -14.39
CA ALA A 30 -19.75 -6.49 -15.26
C ALA A 30 -20.64 -7.72 -15.03
N THR A 31 -21.96 -7.52 -14.99
CA THR A 31 -22.95 -8.60 -14.85
C THR A 31 -23.27 -9.30 -16.18
N ARG A 32 -22.75 -8.79 -17.30
CA ARG A 32 -22.97 -9.29 -18.65
C ARG A 32 -21.64 -9.50 -19.37
N GLY A 33 -21.61 -10.47 -20.28
CA GLY A 33 -20.43 -10.82 -21.07
C GLY A 33 -19.76 -12.11 -20.60
N ILE A 34 -18.51 -12.32 -21.01
CA ILE A 34 -17.72 -13.49 -20.58
C ILE A 34 -17.52 -13.43 -19.07
N GLN A 35 -17.73 -14.56 -18.40
CA GLN A 35 -17.50 -14.69 -16.98
C GLN A 35 -16.06 -14.31 -16.65
N ALA A 36 -15.90 -13.32 -15.78
CA ALA A 36 -14.59 -12.91 -15.32
C ALA A 36 -13.93 -14.02 -14.49
N THR A 37 -12.60 -14.08 -14.55
CA THR A 37 -11.82 -14.91 -13.62
C THR A 37 -12.12 -14.48 -12.18
N ASP A 38 -12.26 -15.44 -11.29
CA ASP A 38 -12.56 -15.17 -9.88
C ASP A 38 -11.46 -14.29 -9.25
N PRO A 39 -11.79 -13.10 -8.70
CA PRO A 39 -10.81 -12.26 -8.03
C PRO A 39 -10.15 -12.92 -6.81
N ALA A 40 -10.81 -13.86 -6.13
CA ALA A 40 -10.19 -14.61 -5.03
C ALA A 40 -9.03 -15.48 -5.53
N ASP A 41 -9.22 -16.17 -6.66
CA ASP A 41 -8.16 -16.99 -7.27
C ASP A 41 -7.02 -16.13 -7.82
N LEU A 42 -7.34 -14.98 -8.42
CA LEU A 42 -6.32 -14.02 -8.85
C LEU A 42 -5.52 -13.46 -7.66
N LEU A 43 -6.18 -13.13 -6.55
CA LEU A 43 -5.50 -12.68 -5.34
C LEU A 43 -4.63 -13.80 -4.75
N ARG A 44 -5.14 -15.03 -4.69
CA ARG A 44 -4.39 -16.21 -4.25
C ARG A 44 -3.14 -16.41 -5.09
N ALA A 45 -3.26 -16.33 -6.41
CA ALA A 45 -2.13 -16.41 -7.34
C ALA A 45 -1.12 -15.29 -7.13
N TYR A 46 -1.58 -14.07 -6.85
CA TYR A 46 -0.69 -12.95 -6.57
C TYR A 46 0.07 -13.12 -5.25
N LEU A 47 -0.59 -13.61 -4.20
CA LEU A 47 0.08 -13.93 -2.93
C LEU A 47 1.07 -15.09 -3.09
N LEU A 48 0.73 -16.08 -3.93
CA LEU A 48 1.62 -17.17 -4.28
C LEU A 48 2.88 -16.68 -4.99
N MET A 49 2.72 -15.74 -5.93
CA MET A 49 3.83 -15.07 -6.61
C MET A 49 4.80 -14.44 -5.61
N VAL A 50 4.26 -13.69 -4.62
CA VAL A 50 5.05 -13.05 -3.57
C VAL A 50 5.75 -14.10 -2.70
N GLN A 51 5.05 -15.17 -2.33
CA GLN A 51 5.60 -16.25 -1.48
C GLN A 51 6.79 -16.96 -2.13
N VAL A 52 6.77 -17.15 -3.46
CA VAL A 52 7.89 -17.77 -4.20
C VAL A 52 8.99 -16.78 -4.60
N GLY A 53 8.86 -15.50 -4.19
CA GLY A 53 9.85 -14.46 -4.46
C GLY A 53 9.85 -13.91 -5.88
N GLN A 54 8.79 -14.19 -6.66
CA GLN A 54 8.63 -13.62 -8.00
C GLN A 54 8.14 -12.17 -7.90
N THR A 55 8.78 -11.25 -8.62
CA THR A 55 8.46 -9.81 -8.55
C THR A 55 7.86 -9.25 -9.85
N SER A 56 7.86 -10.02 -10.93
CA SER A 56 7.34 -9.61 -12.24
C SER A 56 6.05 -10.36 -12.56
N ILE A 57 4.95 -9.62 -12.81
CA ILE A 57 3.67 -10.21 -13.23
C ILE A 57 3.83 -10.96 -14.56
N THR A 58 4.64 -10.46 -15.49
CA THR A 58 4.89 -11.13 -16.76
C THR A 58 5.58 -12.48 -16.56
N ALA A 59 6.66 -12.50 -15.76
CA ALA A 59 7.36 -13.74 -15.46
C ALA A 59 6.48 -14.71 -14.65
N TRP A 60 5.66 -14.17 -13.74
CA TRP A 60 4.70 -14.95 -12.96
C TRP A 60 3.67 -15.65 -13.85
N VAL A 61 3.10 -14.96 -14.82
CA VAL A 61 2.13 -15.54 -15.74
C VAL A 61 2.76 -16.69 -16.56
N ASP A 62 4.02 -16.54 -16.98
CA ASP A 62 4.73 -17.61 -17.68
C ASP A 62 5.05 -18.80 -16.75
N GLU A 63 5.36 -18.53 -15.50
CA GLU A 63 5.61 -19.56 -14.48
C GLU A 63 4.31 -20.30 -14.10
N LEU A 64 3.21 -19.59 -13.92
CA LEU A 64 1.87 -20.11 -13.64
C LEU A 64 1.38 -21.04 -14.75
N ARG A 65 1.78 -20.80 -16.01
CA ARG A 65 1.51 -21.69 -17.15
C ARG A 65 2.41 -22.93 -17.17
N ARG A 66 3.70 -22.76 -16.86
CA ARG A 66 4.69 -23.84 -16.94
C ARG A 66 4.63 -24.80 -15.77
N VAL A 67 4.18 -24.35 -14.60
CA VAL A 67 4.17 -25.12 -13.35
C VAL A 67 2.73 -25.45 -12.96
N PRO A 68 2.24 -26.68 -13.26
CA PRO A 68 0.87 -27.07 -12.94
C PRO A 68 0.49 -26.92 -11.47
N LEU A 69 1.45 -27.12 -10.56
CA LEU A 69 1.24 -26.96 -9.12
C LEU A 69 0.78 -25.54 -8.76
N TYR A 70 1.38 -24.50 -9.34
CA TYR A 70 0.99 -23.12 -9.05
C TYR A 70 -0.39 -22.78 -9.58
N ALA A 71 -0.75 -23.31 -10.75
CA ALA A 71 -2.11 -23.18 -11.27
C ALA A 71 -3.11 -23.79 -10.29
N ILE A 72 -2.87 -25.03 -9.85
CA ILE A 72 -3.75 -25.76 -8.94
C ILE A 72 -3.89 -25.05 -7.59
N ILE A 73 -2.77 -24.66 -6.96
CA ILE A 73 -2.78 -23.93 -5.68
C ILE A 73 -3.53 -22.60 -5.79
N SER A 74 -3.45 -21.95 -6.95
CA SER A 74 -4.13 -20.68 -7.19
C SER A 74 -5.64 -20.81 -7.44
N GLY A 75 -6.15 -22.03 -7.67
CA GLY A 75 -7.55 -22.27 -8.06
C GLY A 75 -7.78 -22.43 -9.57
N PHE A 76 -6.72 -22.46 -10.37
CA PHE A 76 -6.81 -22.57 -11.83
C PHE A 76 -6.59 -24.01 -12.33
N LYS A 77 -7.26 -24.35 -13.44
CA LYS A 77 -6.96 -25.57 -14.18
C LYS A 77 -5.63 -25.43 -14.92
N PRO A 78 -4.70 -26.40 -14.83
CA PRO A 78 -3.47 -26.38 -15.63
C PRO A 78 -3.75 -26.16 -17.13
N GLY A 79 -2.95 -25.30 -17.77
CA GLY A 79 -3.16 -24.87 -19.15
C GLY A 79 -4.24 -23.79 -19.35
N HIS A 80 -5.04 -23.47 -18.32
CA HIS A 80 -6.08 -22.44 -18.34
C HIS A 80 -5.84 -21.42 -17.22
N THR A 81 -4.86 -20.55 -17.42
CA THR A 81 -4.40 -19.58 -16.41
C THR A 81 -4.54 -18.14 -16.91
N PRO A 82 -4.69 -17.16 -16.00
CA PRO A 82 -4.89 -15.76 -16.36
C PRO A 82 -3.69 -15.16 -17.11
N GLY A 83 -3.96 -14.14 -17.92
CA GLY A 83 -2.94 -13.35 -18.58
C GLY A 83 -2.46 -12.16 -17.73
N VAL A 84 -1.41 -11.48 -18.22
CA VAL A 84 -0.84 -10.30 -17.55
C VAL A 84 -1.87 -9.20 -17.33
N GLY A 85 -2.70 -8.91 -18.35
CA GLY A 85 -3.75 -7.89 -18.26
C GLY A 85 -4.81 -8.21 -17.20
N THR A 86 -5.09 -9.49 -16.94
CA THR A 86 -6.06 -9.91 -15.93
C THR A 86 -5.63 -9.52 -14.52
N PHE A 87 -4.34 -9.66 -14.19
CA PHE A 87 -3.80 -9.20 -12.91
C PHE A 87 -3.83 -7.68 -12.76
N TYR A 88 -3.43 -6.94 -13.80
CA TYR A 88 -3.50 -5.46 -13.75
C TYR A 88 -4.93 -4.94 -13.65
N ASN A 89 -5.89 -5.63 -14.27
CA ASN A 89 -7.31 -5.32 -14.10
C ASN A 89 -7.77 -5.56 -12.65
N LEU A 90 -7.31 -6.63 -11.98
CA LEU A 90 -7.57 -6.82 -10.55
C LEU A 90 -6.99 -5.66 -9.72
N PHE A 91 -5.74 -5.26 -9.95
CA PHE A 91 -5.12 -4.16 -9.19
C PHE A 91 -5.85 -2.84 -9.38
N ALA A 92 -6.32 -2.55 -10.60
CA ALA A 92 -7.12 -1.36 -10.88
C ALA A 92 -8.44 -1.36 -10.08
N ARG A 93 -9.04 -2.52 -9.79
CA ARG A 93 -10.29 -2.62 -9.01
C ARG A 93 -10.10 -2.30 -7.53
N PHE A 94 -8.90 -2.49 -7.00
CA PHE A 94 -8.54 -2.02 -5.65
C PHE A 94 -8.28 -0.51 -5.59
N TRP A 95 -8.26 0.17 -6.74
CA TRP A 95 -8.02 1.61 -6.85
C TRP A 95 -9.20 2.30 -7.55
N PRO A 96 -10.26 2.70 -6.82
CA PRO A 96 -11.51 3.20 -7.38
C PRO A 96 -11.39 4.58 -8.03
N LEU A 97 -10.23 5.25 -7.97
CA LEU A 97 -10.02 6.50 -8.69
C LEU A 97 -9.80 6.25 -10.18
N THR A 98 -10.38 7.13 -10.99
CA THR A 98 -10.11 7.17 -12.44
C THR A 98 -8.68 7.56 -12.77
N SER A 99 -8.00 8.29 -11.88
CA SER A 99 -6.59 8.65 -12.02
C SER A 99 -5.68 7.70 -11.25
N SER A 100 -4.54 7.35 -11.85
CA SER A 100 -3.48 6.54 -11.20
C SER A 100 -2.79 7.25 -10.01
N HIS A 101 -3.15 8.49 -9.73
CA HIS A 101 -2.56 9.33 -8.69
C HIS A 101 -3.64 9.98 -7.85
N ILE A 102 -3.35 10.20 -6.57
CA ILE A 102 -4.24 10.93 -5.65
C ILE A 102 -4.20 12.43 -5.98
N SER A 103 -3.04 12.92 -6.39
CA SER A 103 -2.82 14.33 -6.68
C SER A 103 -2.48 14.59 -8.14
N GLY A 104 -2.84 15.78 -8.62
CA GLY A 104 -2.56 16.21 -9.99
C GLY A 104 -1.06 16.22 -10.32
N GLN A 105 -0.72 15.83 -11.55
CA GLN A 105 0.67 15.72 -12.01
C GLN A 105 1.37 17.07 -12.19
N ILE A 106 0.62 18.14 -12.46
CA ILE A 106 1.16 19.49 -12.61
C ILE A 106 1.29 20.12 -11.22
N LYS A 107 2.52 20.36 -10.77
CA LYS A 107 2.82 20.92 -9.45
C LYS A 107 3.93 21.97 -9.48
N PRO A 108 4.00 22.87 -8.49
CA PRO A 108 5.15 23.77 -8.33
C PRO A 108 6.46 22.99 -8.22
N LYS A 109 7.55 23.59 -8.73
CA LYS A 109 8.90 23.03 -8.63
C LYS A 109 9.28 22.84 -7.15
N ARG A 110 9.27 21.59 -6.68
CA ARG A 110 9.70 21.22 -5.32
C ARG A 110 11.24 21.21 -5.24
N ASN A 111 11.81 22.21 -4.56
CA ASN A 111 13.26 22.31 -4.33
C ASN A 111 13.70 21.98 -2.90
N LYS A 112 12.77 22.00 -1.94
CA LYS A 112 13.11 21.90 -0.52
C LYS A 112 13.07 20.44 -0.03
N LYS A 113 14.20 19.96 0.43
CA LYS A 113 14.30 18.73 1.23
C LYS A 113 13.87 19.05 2.68
N PRO A 114 13.32 18.08 3.42
CA PRO A 114 13.11 18.26 4.84
C PRO A 114 14.46 18.51 5.54
N VAL A 115 14.43 19.31 6.61
CA VAL A 115 15.60 19.56 7.45
C VAL A 115 16.04 18.23 8.06
N LYS A 116 17.35 17.95 8.05
CA LYS A 116 17.88 16.74 8.69
C LYS A 116 17.67 16.81 10.20
N GLY A 117 17.31 15.68 10.82
CA GLY A 117 17.42 15.53 12.27
C GLY A 117 18.88 15.43 12.70
N LYS A 118 19.16 15.46 14.02
CA LYS A 118 20.47 15.01 14.53
C LYS A 118 20.61 13.49 14.29
N LYS A 119 21.81 12.94 14.51
CA LYS A 119 22.05 11.50 14.34
C LYS A 119 21.09 10.70 15.24
N GLY A 120 20.31 9.80 14.64
CA GLY A 120 19.28 9.02 15.34
C GLY A 120 17.93 9.74 15.53
N GLU A 121 17.85 11.05 15.27
CA GLU A 121 16.61 11.81 15.40
C GLU A 121 15.86 11.90 14.07
N LYS A 122 14.52 11.85 14.16
CA LYS A 122 13.63 12.11 13.02
C LYS A 122 13.74 13.58 12.60
N ALA A 123 13.41 13.88 11.34
CA ALA A 123 13.38 15.26 10.87
C ALA A 123 12.31 16.05 11.64
N PRO A 124 12.55 17.32 12.02
CA PRO A 124 11.54 18.11 12.73
C PRO A 124 10.30 18.33 11.86
N THR A 125 9.16 18.50 12.51
CA THR A 125 7.93 18.90 11.81
C THR A 125 8.09 20.27 11.14
N THR A 126 7.40 20.47 10.00
CA THR A 126 7.49 21.70 9.20
C THR A 126 7.09 22.98 9.95
N THR A 127 6.27 22.84 10.97
CA THR A 127 5.72 23.96 11.74
C THR A 127 5.70 23.59 13.22
N PRO A 128 6.08 24.50 14.14
CA PRO A 128 5.96 24.25 15.57
C PRO A 128 4.53 23.87 15.98
N LYS A 129 4.42 23.00 16.99
CA LYS A 129 3.14 22.53 17.57
C LYS A 129 2.16 21.95 16.54
N LYS A 130 2.64 21.40 15.42
CA LYS A 130 1.78 20.83 14.37
C LYS A 130 0.97 19.64 14.88
N VAL A 131 1.61 18.75 15.62
CA VAL A 131 1.01 17.54 16.18
C VAL A 131 -0.02 17.92 17.24
N GLU A 132 0.36 18.77 18.21
CA GLU A 132 -0.53 19.31 19.24
C GLU A 132 -1.80 19.94 18.63
N ARG A 133 -1.65 20.81 17.63
CA ARG A 133 -2.80 21.41 16.92
C ARG A 133 -3.68 20.38 16.22
N LEU A 134 -3.08 19.31 15.69
CA LEU A 134 -3.83 18.23 15.03
C LEU A 134 -4.62 17.42 16.06
N VAL A 135 -3.99 17.04 17.17
CA VAL A 135 -4.62 16.31 18.28
C VAL A 135 -5.76 17.14 18.86
N ASN A 136 -5.51 18.40 19.23
CA ASN A 136 -6.54 19.29 19.78
C ASN A 136 -7.74 19.43 18.84
N ARG A 137 -7.50 19.50 17.53
CA ARG A 137 -8.59 19.56 16.54
C ARG A 137 -9.43 18.28 16.53
N LEU A 138 -8.80 17.11 16.60
CA LEU A 138 -9.49 15.83 16.59
C LEU A 138 -10.25 15.54 17.88
N LEU A 139 -9.75 16.04 19.03
CA LEU A 139 -10.44 15.97 20.31
C LEU A 139 -11.71 16.83 20.32
N VAL A 140 -11.66 18.04 19.75
CA VAL A 140 -12.80 18.97 19.69
C VAL A 140 -13.82 18.56 18.64
N ARG A 141 -13.36 18.13 17.46
CA ARG A 141 -14.22 17.77 16.34
C ARG A 141 -13.75 16.45 15.75
N ARG A 142 -14.61 15.44 15.84
CA ARG A 142 -14.46 14.22 15.03
C ARG A 142 -14.87 14.56 13.60
N PRO A 143 -13.94 14.62 12.63
CA PRO A 143 -14.33 14.79 11.23
C PRO A 143 -15.16 13.57 10.80
N ALA A 144 -16.14 13.80 9.92
CA ALA A 144 -16.90 12.72 9.33
C ALA A 144 -15.95 11.75 8.59
N PRO A 145 -16.27 10.44 8.57
CA PRO A 145 -15.55 9.48 7.74
C PRO A 145 -15.46 10.00 6.30
N ARG A 146 -14.28 9.86 5.71
CA ARG A 146 -14.03 10.30 4.34
C ARG A 146 -13.65 9.09 3.52
N ALA A 147 -14.31 8.89 2.39
CA ALA A 147 -13.91 7.89 1.42
C ALA A 147 -12.46 8.12 0.98
N LEU A 148 -11.60 7.13 1.20
CA LEU A 148 -10.22 7.11 0.74
C LEU A 148 -10.09 6.22 -0.50
N PRO A 149 -9.17 6.56 -1.42
CA PRO A 149 -8.85 5.69 -2.56
C PRO A 149 -8.41 4.28 -2.15
N THR A 150 -8.00 4.08 -0.90
CA THR A 150 -7.53 2.80 -0.38
C THR A 150 -8.60 1.99 0.33
N ASP A 151 -9.84 2.50 0.44
CA ASP A 151 -10.89 1.86 1.26
C ASP A 151 -11.14 0.41 0.86
N ILE A 152 -11.26 0.11 -0.44
CA ILE A 152 -11.50 -1.26 -0.92
C ILE A 152 -10.35 -2.19 -0.49
N LEU A 153 -9.10 -1.74 -0.65
CA LEU A 153 -7.94 -2.53 -0.23
C LEU A 153 -7.89 -2.70 1.30
N MET A 154 -8.26 -1.67 2.06
CA MET A 154 -8.28 -1.75 3.53
C MET A 154 -9.42 -2.61 4.05
N SER A 155 -10.60 -2.59 3.42
CA SER A 155 -11.71 -3.51 3.74
C SER A 155 -11.31 -4.95 3.47
N LEU A 156 -10.66 -5.23 2.33
CA LEU A 156 -10.09 -6.55 2.06
C LEU A 156 -9.12 -6.96 3.15
N PHE A 157 -8.17 -6.07 3.49
CA PHE A 157 -7.15 -6.36 4.49
C PHE A 157 -7.76 -6.67 5.85
N ARG A 158 -8.73 -5.86 6.28
CA ARG A 158 -9.47 -6.07 7.54
C ARG A 158 -10.23 -7.40 7.52
N GLU A 159 -11.12 -7.59 6.56
CA GLU A 159 -12.09 -8.70 6.55
C GLU A 159 -11.42 -10.05 6.34
N GLN A 160 -10.41 -10.12 5.46
CA GLN A 160 -9.77 -11.38 5.10
C GLN A 160 -8.54 -11.72 5.96
N PHE A 161 -7.90 -10.73 6.60
CA PHE A 161 -6.67 -10.97 7.35
C PHE A 161 -6.80 -10.58 8.83
N VAL A 162 -7.20 -9.35 9.15
CA VAL A 162 -7.23 -8.87 10.54
C VAL A 162 -8.34 -9.57 11.35
N GLU A 163 -9.57 -9.60 10.85
CA GLU A 163 -10.71 -10.24 11.53
C GLU A 163 -10.54 -11.75 11.64
N VAL A 164 -9.98 -12.39 10.60
CA VAL A 164 -9.66 -13.82 10.64
C VAL A 164 -8.60 -14.09 11.71
N SER A 165 -7.54 -13.28 11.76
CA SER A 165 -6.50 -13.38 12.79
C SER A 165 -7.07 -13.15 14.20
N ALA A 166 -8.02 -12.24 14.35
CA ALA A 166 -8.75 -12.01 15.60
C ALA A 166 -9.56 -13.24 16.03
N LYS A 167 -10.32 -13.84 15.12
CA LYS A 167 -11.10 -15.08 15.37
C LYS A 167 -10.20 -16.25 15.76
N LEU A 168 -8.99 -16.30 15.21
CA LEU A 168 -7.98 -17.31 15.54
C LEU A 168 -7.19 -16.99 16.83
N GLY A 169 -7.46 -15.85 17.48
CA GLY A 169 -6.75 -15.41 18.68
C GLY A 169 -5.29 -14.98 18.45
N LEU A 170 -4.92 -14.71 17.18
CA LEU A 170 -3.53 -14.42 16.80
C LEU A 170 -3.09 -12.99 17.11
N ILE A 171 -4.01 -12.05 17.26
CA ILE A 171 -3.72 -10.63 17.53
C ILE A 171 -3.88 -10.24 19.01
N GLY A 172 -4.09 -11.22 19.90
CA GLY A 172 -4.31 -10.98 21.34
C GLY A 172 -5.78 -10.68 21.69
N ASP A 173 -5.99 -10.06 22.85
CA ASP A 173 -7.32 -9.69 23.33
C ASP A 173 -7.84 -8.45 22.59
N VAL A 174 -8.86 -8.64 21.76
CA VAL A 174 -9.49 -7.57 20.98
C VAL A 174 -10.17 -6.52 21.87
N SER A 175 -10.59 -6.88 23.09
CA SER A 175 -11.21 -5.95 24.03
C SER A 175 -10.19 -5.06 24.77
N ALA A 176 -8.92 -5.45 24.75
CA ALA A 176 -7.80 -4.76 25.40
C ALA A 176 -6.57 -4.69 24.48
N LEU A 177 -6.79 -4.46 23.18
CA LEU A 177 -5.75 -4.52 22.17
C LEU A 177 -4.72 -3.39 22.34
N SER A 178 -3.46 -3.75 22.59
CA SER A 178 -2.35 -2.79 22.50
C SER A 178 -1.88 -2.65 21.06
N VAL A 179 -1.77 -1.40 20.62
CA VAL A 179 -1.39 -1.04 19.25
C VAL A 179 -0.08 -0.25 19.28
N ALA A 180 0.93 -0.78 18.61
CA ALA A 180 2.15 -0.04 18.29
C ALA A 180 2.09 0.48 16.86
N GLY A 181 2.82 1.55 16.58
CA GLY A 181 2.91 2.10 15.23
C GLY A 181 4.30 2.62 14.92
N ASP A 182 4.84 2.23 13.76
CA ASP A 182 6.11 2.75 13.26
C ASP A 182 6.06 3.02 11.76
N GLY A 183 6.96 3.90 11.31
CA GLY A 183 7.07 4.36 9.95
C GLY A 183 8.31 3.86 9.23
N THR A 184 8.12 3.17 8.11
CA THR A 184 9.20 2.71 7.25
C THR A 184 9.31 3.50 5.93
N PRO A 185 10.52 3.92 5.52
CA PRO A 185 10.77 4.53 4.22
C PRO A 185 10.53 3.57 3.05
N ILE A 186 9.64 3.93 2.11
CA ILE A 186 9.51 3.25 0.82
C ILE A 186 10.15 4.11 -0.27
N ARG A 187 11.30 3.66 -0.76
CA ARG A 187 12.06 4.36 -1.82
C ARG A 187 11.52 3.96 -3.19
N THR A 188 11.09 4.93 -3.98
CA THR A 188 10.52 4.67 -5.32
C THR A 188 11.47 5.01 -6.45
N ALA A 189 12.36 5.97 -6.24
CA ALA A 189 13.40 6.35 -7.19
C ALA A 189 14.55 7.08 -6.48
N ALA A 190 15.68 7.22 -7.17
CA ALA A 190 16.79 8.05 -6.69
C ALA A 190 16.43 9.54 -6.62
N PHE A 191 15.65 10.04 -7.60
CA PHE A 191 15.30 11.46 -7.71
C PHE A 191 13.85 11.69 -8.17
N PRO A 192 13.25 12.85 -7.84
CA PRO A 192 11.95 13.24 -8.37
C PRO A 192 12.00 13.40 -9.90
N ARG A 193 11.26 12.56 -10.62
CA ARG A 193 11.12 12.64 -12.07
C ARG A 193 10.08 13.71 -12.46
N ARG A 194 10.55 14.78 -13.11
CA ARG A 194 9.73 15.93 -13.51
C ARG A 194 10.15 16.52 -14.85
N LYS A 195 9.19 17.00 -15.64
CA LYS A 195 9.40 17.66 -16.93
C LYS A 195 9.01 19.15 -16.87
N ARG A 196 9.75 20.00 -17.58
CA ARG A 196 9.36 21.42 -17.79
C ARG A 196 8.18 21.46 -18.75
N ILE A 197 7.21 22.34 -18.46
CA ILE A 197 6.04 22.59 -19.31
C ILE A 197 5.90 24.08 -19.67
N CYS A 198 6.90 24.89 -19.30
CA CYS A 198 6.94 26.34 -19.55
C CYS A 198 7.96 26.68 -20.65
N SER A 199 7.78 27.82 -21.30
CA SER A 199 8.67 28.36 -22.34
C SER A 199 9.92 29.08 -21.81
N CYS A 200 10.11 29.19 -20.49
CA CYS A 200 11.23 29.91 -19.87
C CYS A 200 12.61 29.56 -20.43
N ARG A 201 12.84 28.30 -20.83
CA ARG A 201 14.13 27.88 -21.40
C ARG A 201 14.40 28.55 -22.77
N VAL A 202 13.36 28.75 -23.57
CA VAL A 202 13.44 29.46 -24.87
C VAL A 202 13.75 30.94 -24.63
N GLN A 203 13.26 31.50 -23.53
CA GLN A 203 13.52 32.88 -23.09
C GLN A 203 14.89 33.05 -22.40
N GLY A 204 15.77 32.04 -22.43
CA GLY A 204 17.07 32.09 -21.75
C GLY A 204 17.03 31.89 -20.22
N ILE A 205 15.84 31.72 -19.62
CA ILE A 205 15.67 31.54 -18.17
C ILE A 205 15.94 30.09 -17.78
N GLN A 206 17.14 29.82 -17.27
CA GLN A 206 17.53 28.47 -16.83
C GLN A 206 16.82 28.04 -15.54
N ASP A 207 16.75 28.90 -14.52
CA ASP A 207 16.27 28.54 -13.17
C ASP A 207 14.84 28.98 -12.82
N CYS A 208 13.90 28.79 -13.74
CA CYS A 208 12.51 29.16 -13.48
C CYS A 208 11.85 28.33 -12.36
N THR A 209 10.91 28.96 -11.65
CA THR A 209 10.10 28.38 -10.56
C THR A 209 8.75 27.82 -11.04
N CYS A 210 8.47 27.87 -12.34
CA CYS A 210 7.19 27.45 -12.92
C CYS A 210 6.81 26.02 -12.52
N ASN A 211 5.54 25.68 -12.72
CA ASN A 211 5.07 24.33 -12.52
C ASN A 211 5.83 23.31 -13.40
N ARG A 212 5.81 22.07 -12.95
CA ARG A 212 6.44 20.92 -13.59
C ARG A 212 5.42 19.79 -13.65
N LEU A 213 5.53 18.97 -14.70
CA LEU A 213 4.78 17.72 -14.81
C LEU A 213 5.57 16.62 -14.10
N TYR A 214 5.01 16.06 -13.02
CA TYR A 214 5.61 14.99 -12.25
C TYR A 214 5.04 13.63 -12.66
N SER A 215 5.91 12.63 -12.87
CA SER A 215 5.44 11.26 -13.14
C SER A 215 4.95 10.52 -11.89
N GLN A 216 5.38 10.96 -10.71
CA GLN A 216 4.94 10.46 -9.41
C GLN A 216 4.60 11.66 -8.51
N PRO A 217 3.44 12.29 -8.70
CA PRO A 217 3.07 13.51 -7.99
C PRO A 217 2.84 13.28 -6.49
N ASP A 218 2.45 12.07 -6.09
CA ASP A 218 2.17 11.69 -4.71
C ASP A 218 3.45 11.48 -3.88
N CYS A 219 4.56 11.13 -4.55
CA CYS A 219 5.87 10.98 -3.91
C CYS A 219 6.47 12.33 -3.50
N THR A 220 7.22 12.32 -2.39
CA THR A 220 7.95 13.48 -1.86
C THR A 220 9.33 13.05 -1.38
N ILE A 221 10.11 13.99 -0.84
CA ILE A 221 11.41 13.70 -0.23
C ILE A 221 11.22 13.62 1.29
N GLY A 222 11.65 12.51 1.88
CA GLY A 222 11.70 12.26 3.32
C GLY A 222 13.12 12.24 3.87
N TRP A 223 13.24 12.13 5.19
CA TRP A 223 14.50 11.91 5.91
C TRP A 223 14.46 10.53 6.56
N ASP A 224 15.43 9.69 6.21
CA ASP A 224 15.65 8.37 6.81
C ASP A 224 16.71 8.53 7.89
N SER A 225 16.28 8.62 9.15
CA SER A 225 17.16 8.85 10.30
C SER A 225 18.08 7.66 10.58
N HIS A 226 17.62 6.44 10.26
CA HIS A 226 18.40 5.22 10.43
C HIS A 226 19.57 5.17 9.44
N ARG A 227 19.31 5.47 8.16
CA ARG A 227 20.33 5.49 7.11
C ARG A 227 21.02 6.85 6.94
N ASN A 228 20.65 7.84 7.77
CA ASN A 228 21.18 9.20 7.77
C ASN A 228 21.17 9.86 6.36
N CYS A 229 20.07 9.68 5.60
CA CYS A 229 19.98 10.17 4.23
C CYS A 229 18.57 10.61 3.84
N HIS A 230 18.46 11.49 2.84
CA HIS A 230 17.18 11.78 2.20
C HIS A 230 16.78 10.65 1.25
N TYR A 231 15.48 10.46 1.08
CA TYR A 231 14.94 9.50 0.13
C TYR A 231 13.72 10.05 -0.59
N PHE A 232 13.48 9.63 -1.83
CA PHE A 232 12.29 9.99 -2.60
C PHE A 232 11.33 8.79 -2.66
N GLY A 233 10.08 9.03 -2.28
CA GLY A 233 9.03 8.02 -2.34
C GLY A 233 7.91 8.24 -1.33
N TYR A 234 7.57 7.18 -0.61
CA TYR A 234 6.49 7.11 0.36
C TYR A 234 7.00 6.79 1.76
N HIS A 235 6.14 7.05 2.74
CA HIS A 235 6.32 6.66 4.12
C HIS A 235 5.18 5.71 4.45
N LEU A 236 5.48 4.43 4.65
CA LEU A 236 4.50 3.44 5.09
C LEU A 236 4.49 3.44 6.60
N TYR A 237 3.37 3.88 7.18
CA TYR A 237 3.15 3.83 8.61
C TYR A 237 2.27 2.63 8.92
N MET A 238 2.72 1.72 9.77
CA MET A 238 2.05 0.45 10.03
C MET A 238 1.67 0.37 11.49
N PHE A 239 0.39 0.09 11.77
CA PHE A 239 -0.02 -0.37 13.09
C PHE A 239 0.14 -1.88 13.20
N THR A 240 0.55 -2.32 14.37
CA THR A 240 0.70 -3.73 14.73
C THR A 240 0.05 -4.02 16.07
N ALA A 241 -0.44 -5.24 16.25
CA ALA A 241 -0.90 -5.75 17.54
C ALA A 241 0.32 -6.07 18.40
N SER A 242 0.74 -5.15 19.26
CA SER A 242 2.02 -5.26 19.99
C SER A 242 2.03 -6.35 21.06
N ASP A 243 0.85 -6.75 21.52
CA ASP A 243 0.71 -7.83 22.50
C ASP A 243 0.56 -9.20 21.81
N SER A 244 0.51 -9.22 20.47
CA SER A 244 0.50 -10.46 19.71
C SER A 244 1.90 -11.08 19.67
N HIS A 245 1.96 -12.41 19.55
CA HIS A 245 3.24 -13.13 19.47
C HIS A 245 4.14 -12.66 18.30
N ALA A 246 3.56 -12.09 17.24
CA ALA A 246 4.27 -11.80 15.99
C ALA A 246 4.12 -10.37 15.49
N ASP A 247 3.69 -9.42 16.33
CA ASP A 247 3.42 -8.03 15.96
C ASP A 247 2.60 -7.91 14.66
N LEU A 248 1.50 -8.67 14.57
CA LEU A 248 0.75 -8.80 13.32
C LEU A 248 0.22 -7.44 12.83
N PRO A 249 0.31 -7.12 11.52
CA PRO A 249 -0.14 -5.84 11.00
C PRO A 249 -1.65 -5.66 11.13
N LEU A 250 -2.06 -4.49 11.61
CA LEU A 250 -3.46 -4.07 11.78
C LEU A 250 -3.90 -3.06 10.72
N TYR A 251 -3.04 -2.11 10.38
CA TYR A 251 -3.40 -1.05 9.43
C TYR A 251 -2.16 -0.46 8.74
N PRO A 252 -1.95 -0.76 7.45
CA PRO A 252 -0.89 -0.15 6.65
C PRO A 252 -1.37 1.16 6.01
N ARG A 253 -0.72 2.27 6.35
CA ARG A 253 -1.03 3.61 5.83
C ARG A 253 0.11 4.17 4.99
N LEU A 254 -0.13 4.28 3.68
CA LEU A 254 0.85 4.85 2.77
C LEU A 254 0.71 6.39 2.67
N GLY A 255 1.70 7.10 3.18
CA GLY A 255 1.78 8.56 3.12
C GLY A 255 2.92 9.08 2.23
N PRO A 256 2.95 10.39 1.92
CA PRO A 256 4.11 10.99 1.26
C PRO A 256 5.35 10.88 2.18
N ALA A 257 6.53 10.60 1.63
CA ALA A 257 7.79 10.51 2.40
C ALA A 257 8.11 11.71 3.31
N SER A 258 7.64 12.91 2.98
CA SER A 258 7.82 14.11 3.80
C SER A 258 6.89 14.17 5.02
N ARG A 259 6.01 13.17 5.21
CA ARG A 259 5.11 13.06 6.36
C ARG A 259 5.93 12.66 7.58
N HIS A 260 5.69 13.35 8.69
CA HIS A 260 6.28 13.01 9.98
C HIS A 260 5.48 11.89 10.64
N ASP A 261 6.17 10.93 11.25
CA ASP A 261 5.63 9.74 11.92
C ASP A 261 4.51 10.09 12.91
N SER A 262 4.75 11.05 13.82
CA SER A 262 3.70 11.49 14.77
C SER A 262 2.43 12.04 14.10
N VAL A 263 2.52 12.59 12.89
CA VAL A 263 1.33 12.98 12.12
C VAL A 263 0.66 11.76 11.50
N SER A 264 1.45 10.79 11.02
CA SER A 264 0.94 9.51 10.52
C SER A 264 0.26 8.70 11.62
N LEU A 265 0.79 8.71 12.85
CA LEU A 265 0.18 8.11 14.05
C LEU A 265 -1.22 8.68 14.29
N VAL A 266 -1.32 10.01 14.45
CA VAL A 266 -2.57 10.66 14.82
C VAL A 266 -3.63 10.51 13.72
N VAL A 267 -3.24 10.65 12.45
CA VAL A 267 -4.17 10.46 11.33
C VAL A 267 -4.54 8.98 11.17
N GLY A 268 -3.55 8.09 11.31
CA GLY A 268 -3.73 6.65 11.20
C GLY A 268 -4.70 6.14 12.25
N ILE A 269 -4.57 6.52 13.53
CA ILE A 269 -5.49 6.08 14.60
C ILE A 269 -6.93 6.46 14.22
N LYS A 270 -7.13 7.67 13.70
CA LYS A 270 -8.46 8.14 13.31
C LYS A 270 -9.03 7.40 12.10
N GLU A 271 -8.18 6.98 11.17
CA GLU A 271 -8.59 6.14 10.04
C GLU A 271 -8.85 4.71 10.50
N PHE A 272 -8.01 4.15 11.38
CA PHE A 272 -8.18 2.82 11.95
C PHE A 272 -9.49 2.69 12.75
N GLU A 273 -9.88 3.71 13.52
CA GLU A 273 -11.18 3.76 14.21
C GLU A 273 -12.40 3.75 13.26
N GLN A 274 -12.23 4.00 11.96
CA GLN A 274 -13.33 3.94 10.98
C GLN A 274 -13.59 2.52 10.47
N TYR A 275 -12.66 1.59 10.70
CA TYR A 275 -12.73 0.22 10.20
C TYR A 275 -12.94 -0.78 11.31
#